data_AF-A0A2D6N434-F1
#
_entry.id   AF-A0A2D6N434-F1
#
_cell.length_a   1.000
_cell.length_b   1.000
_cell.length_c   1.000
_cell.angle_alpha   90.00
_cell.angle_beta   90.00
_cell.angle_gamma   90.00
#
_symmetry.space_group_name_H-M   'P 1'
#
loop_
_entity.id
_entity.type
_entity.pdbx_description
1 polymer ?
#
loop_
_entity_poly.entity_id
_entity_poly.type
_entity_poly.pdbx_seq_one_letter_code
_entity_poly.pdbx_strand_id
1 'polypeptide(L)'
;MAWGPISHAQFQAALDRFGLGRFIGAEPITRGNFGQNCFLNSTAGAFVLRGAPHYPWQFLEEQFFAQLLHERTSVLVPWPYHVDESGETFCWPYAIMPRLPGRPLADKAFRGSLDTAAQREIARALGQTLADLQALGGPVPGAYDPAIRRIQPGCRYARTGRTSTCSSLAGEGASSSAGPDHRG
;
A
#
# COMPACT_ATOMS: atom_id res chain seq x y z
N MET A 1 -7.49 -8.63 -20.66
CA MET A 1 -7.62 -8.13 -19.27
C MET A 1 -8.37 -9.18 -18.48
N ALA A 2 -8.02 -9.45 -17.22
CA ALA A 2 -8.61 -10.57 -16.47
C ALA A 2 -10.10 -10.36 -16.10
N TRP A 3 -10.61 -9.15 -16.27
CA TRP A 3 -11.97 -8.74 -15.91
C TRP A 3 -13.01 -8.92 -17.02
N GLY A 4 -12.61 -9.44 -18.18
CA GLY A 4 -13.46 -9.40 -19.37
C GLY A 4 -13.53 -8.00 -19.99
N PRO A 5 -14.45 -7.75 -20.93
CA PRO A 5 -14.62 -6.44 -21.55
C PRO A 5 -15.22 -5.45 -20.55
N ILE A 6 -14.53 -4.33 -20.33
CA ILE A 6 -15.05 -3.18 -19.59
C ILE A 6 -15.50 -2.13 -20.59
N SER A 7 -16.73 -1.65 -20.44
CA SER A 7 -17.29 -0.64 -21.32
C SER A 7 -16.75 0.75 -20.99
N HIS A 8 -16.81 1.63 -21.98
CA HIS A 8 -16.49 3.05 -21.85
C HIS A 8 -17.33 3.73 -20.73
N ALA A 9 -18.61 3.36 -20.62
CA ALA A 9 -19.51 3.88 -19.60
C ALA A 9 -19.10 3.46 -18.18
N GLN A 10 -18.60 2.24 -18.01
CA GLN A 10 -18.11 1.79 -16.70
C GLN A 10 -16.84 2.53 -16.28
N PHE A 11 -15.91 2.76 -17.21
CA PHE A 11 -14.75 3.60 -16.90
C PHE A 11 -15.13 5.04 -16.55
N GLN A 12 -16.09 5.61 -17.28
CA GLN A 12 -16.59 6.95 -16.97
C GLN A 12 -17.25 6.99 -15.59
N ALA A 13 -18.12 6.04 -15.27
CA ALA A 13 -18.77 5.95 -13.96
C ALA A 13 -17.76 5.83 -12.80
N ALA A 14 -16.67 5.08 -13.01
CA ALA A 14 -15.59 4.95 -12.02
C ALA A 14 -14.83 6.28 -11.80
N LEU A 15 -14.62 7.07 -12.86
CA LEU A 15 -14.02 8.41 -12.75
C LEU A 15 -14.99 9.41 -12.09
N ASP A 16 -16.27 9.37 -12.46
CA ASP A 16 -17.31 10.25 -11.93
C ASP A 16 -17.47 10.08 -10.42
N ARG A 17 -17.37 8.83 -9.94
CA ARG A 17 -17.44 8.48 -8.51
C ARG A 17 -16.48 9.30 -7.65
N PHE A 18 -15.32 9.67 -8.21
CA PHE A 18 -14.27 10.40 -7.51
C PHE A 18 -13.99 11.79 -8.12
N GLY A 19 -14.82 12.25 -9.06
CA GLY A 19 -14.65 13.55 -9.71
C GLY A 19 -13.38 13.66 -10.57
N LEU A 20 -12.90 12.57 -11.16
CA LEU A 20 -11.62 12.49 -11.88
C LEU A 20 -11.74 12.85 -13.38
N GLY A 21 -12.70 13.69 -13.74
CA GLY A 21 -12.88 14.21 -15.10
C GLY A 21 -13.47 13.21 -16.10
N ARG A 22 -13.38 13.55 -17.38
CA ARG A 22 -13.94 12.73 -18.48
C ARG A 22 -12.93 11.71 -18.97
N PHE A 23 -13.40 10.49 -19.21
CA PHE A 23 -12.60 9.41 -19.77
C PHE A 23 -12.05 9.78 -21.15
N ILE A 24 -10.78 9.46 -21.38
CA ILE A 24 -10.10 9.60 -22.67
C ILE A 24 -9.75 8.22 -23.23
N GLY A 25 -9.22 7.33 -22.37
CA GLY A 25 -8.80 6.01 -22.80
C GLY A 25 -8.29 5.16 -21.65
N ALA A 26 -8.24 3.84 -21.88
CA ALA A 26 -7.65 2.89 -20.95
C ALA A 26 -6.74 1.92 -21.69
N GLU A 27 -5.64 1.54 -21.06
CA GLU A 27 -4.67 0.59 -21.59
C GLU A 27 -4.39 -0.50 -20.58
N PRO A 28 -4.40 -1.79 -20.96
CA PRO A 28 -4.06 -2.87 -20.05
C PRO A 28 -2.60 -2.77 -19.60
N ILE A 29 -2.36 -2.97 -18.30
CA ILE A 29 -0.98 -3.14 -17.80
C ILE A 29 -0.60 -4.60 -18.05
N THR A 30 0.26 -4.82 -19.05
CA THR A 30 0.61 -6.16 -19.56
C THR A 30 1.64 -6.90 -18.72
N ARG A 31 2.25 -6.25 -17.72
CA ARG A 31 3.23 -6.84 -16.80
C ARG A 31 2.87 -6.49 -15.36
N GLY A 32 2.78 -7.50 -14.49
CA GLY A 32 2.33 -7.34 -13.10
C GLY A 32 0.94 -7.94 -12.85
N ASN A 33 0.50 -7.83 -11.59
CA ASN A 33 -0.59 -8.58 -10.95
C ASN A 33 -1.70 -9.07 -11.90
N PHE A 34 -1.57 -10.31 -12.39
CA PHE A 34 -2.58 -11.15 -13.06
C PHE A 34 -3.55 -10.44 -14.04
N GLY A 35 -3.14 -9.37 -14.72
CA GLY A 35 -4.04 -8.61 -15.61
C GLY A 35 -5.19 -7.87 -14.90
N GLN A 36 -4.98 -7.54 -13.62
CA GLN A 36 -5.90 -6.84 -12.72
C GLN A 36 -5.60 -5.34 -12.57
N ASN A 37 -4.89 -4.75 -13.53
CA ASN A 37 -4.66 -3.31 -13.49
C ASN A 37 -4.70 -2.75 -14.92
N CYS A 38 -5.20 -1.53 -15.07
CA CYS A 38 -5.11 -0.78 -16.32
C CYS A 38 -4.65 0.66 -16.05
N PHE A 39 -3.93 1.23 -17.02
CA PHE A 39 -3.77 2.68 -17.09
C PHE A 39 -5.09 3.29 -17.53
N LEU A 40 -5.44 4.42 -16.93
CA LEU A 40 -6.67 5.14 -17.16
C LEU A 40 -6.32 6.60 -17.39
N ASN A 41 -6.64 7.14 -18.56
CA ASN A 41 -6.43 8.54 -18.90
C ASN A 41 -7.76 9.26 -18.88
N SER A 42 -7.78 10.43 -18.24
CA SER A 42 -8.93 11.32 -18.20
C SER A 42 -8.49 12.77 -18.43
N THR A 43 -9.46 13.67 -18.56
CA THR A 43 -9.18 15.11 -18.64
C THR A 43 -8.55 15.68 -17.37
N ALA A 44 -8.58 14.96 -16.25
CA ALA A 44 -7.94 15.37 -14.99
C ALA A 44 -6.51 14.83 -14.83
N GLY A 45 -6.09 13.87 -15.67
CA GLY A 45 -4.73 13.32 -15.62
C GLY A 45 -4.65 11.83 -15.96
N ALA A 46 -3.54 11.22 -15.56
CA ALA A 46 -3.27 9.81 -15.75
C ALA A 46 -3.35 9.06 -14.41
N PHE A 47 -4.06 7.93 -14.43
CA PHE A 47 -4.39 7.13 -13.27
C PHE A 47 -4.07 5.66 -13.52
N VAL A 48 -4.07 4.90 -12.44
CA VAL A 48 -4.09 3.45 -12.44
C VAL A 48 -5.40 3.01 -11.81
N LEU A 49 -6.16 2.19 -12.55
CA LEU A 49 -7.33 1.50 -12.01
C LEU A 49 -6.93 0.06 -11.67
N ARG A 50 -7.21 -0.33 -10.43
CA ARG A 50 -6.99 -1.67 -9.87
C ARG A 50 -8.34 -2.26 -9.48
N GLY A 51 -8.52 -3.54 -9.71
CA GLY A 51 -9.81 -4.20 -9.54
C GLY A 51 -9.66 -5.70 -9.29
N ALA A 52 -10.77 -6.36 -8.95
CA ALA A 52 -10.81 -7.76 -8.56
C ALA A 52 -9.76 -8.12 -7.48
N PRO A 53 -9.79 -7.48 -6.30
CA PRO A 53 -8.83 -7.75 -5.25
C PRO A 53 -8.89 -9.23 -4.82
N HIS A 54 -7.78 -9.78 -4.36
CA HIS A 54 -7.74 -11.16 -3.86
C HIS A 54 -8.51 -11.33 -2.55
N TYR A 55 -8.60 -10.25 -1.76
CA TYR A 55 -9.33 -10.20 -0.51
C TYR A 55 -10.18 -8.93 -0.45
N PRO A 56 -11.39 -8.96 0.15
CA PRO A 56 -12.26 -7.79 0.24
C PRO A 56 -11.59 -6.56 0.87
N TRP A 57 -10.67 -6.77 1.82
CA TRP A 57 -9.99 -5.69 2.54
C TRP A 57 -8.70 -5.17 1.88
N GLN A 58 -8.23 -5.81 0.80
CA GLN A 58 -6.91 -5.52 0.22
C GLN A 58 -6.71 -4.04 -0.09
N PHE A 59 -7.66 -3.42 -0.81
CA PHE A 59 -7.52 -2.02 -1.22
C PHE A 59 -7.62 -1.04 -0.06
N LEU A 60 -8.36 -1.38 1.00
CA LEU A 60 -8.40 -0.56 2.22
C LEU A 60 -7.08 -0.62 2.99
N GLU A 61 -6.48 -1.81 3.10
CA GLU A 61 -5.16 -1.96 3.73
C GLU A 61 -4.10 -1.19 2.94
N GLU A 62 -4.11 -1.32 1.61
CA GLU A 62 -3.21 -0.56 0.72
C GLU A 62 -3.43 0.96 0.84
N GLN A 63 -4.68 1.44 0.85
CA GLN A 63 -5.03 2.85 1.05
C GLN A 63 -4.52 3.37 2.40
N PHE A 64 -4.72 2.60 3.47
CA PHE A 64 -4.28 2.97 4.81
C PHE A 64 -2.76 3.18 4.88
N PHE A 65 -1.97 2.26 4.34
CA PHE A 65 -0.52 2.41 4.33
C PHE A 65 -0.04 3.51 3.37
N ALA A 66 -0.70 3.68 2.21
CA ALA A 66 -0.41 4.79 1.31
C ALA A 66 -0.63 6.15 1.99
N GLN A 67 -1.71 6.29 2.77
CA GLN A 67 -1.98 7.50 3.56
C GLN A 67 -0.87 7.75 4.58
N LEU A 68 -0.51 6.74 5.38
CA LEU A 68 0.54 6.89 6.39
C LEU A 68 1.88 7.30 5.78
N LEU A 69 2.24 6.71 4.64
CA LEU A 69 3.46 7.06 3.92
C LEU A 69 3.42 8.49 3.38
N HIS A 70 2.31 8.88 2.76
CA HIS A 70 2.11 10.23 2.24
C HIS A 70 2.20 11.29 3.33
N GLU A 71 1.60 11.05 4.49
CA GLU A 71 1.52 12.02 5.57
C GLU A 71 2.80 12.12 6.43
N ARG A 72 3.58 11.03 6.54
CA ARG A 72 4.62 10.90 7.57
C ARG A 72 6.02 10.62 7.03
N THR A 73 6.16 10.47 5.72
CA THR A 73 7.46 10.20 5.10
C THR A 73 7.66 11.02 3.83
N SER A 74 8.87 11.05 3.31
CA SER A 74 9.23 11.59 1.99
C SER A 74 8.97 10.62 0.84
N VAL A 75 8.51 9.39 1.13
CA VAL A 75 8.33 8.36 0.10
C VAL A 75 7.19 8.74 -0.83
N LEU A 76 7.51 8.80 -2.13
CA LEU A 76 6.50 9.00 -3.16
C LEU A 76 5.59 7.78 -3.24
N VAL A 77 4.31 8.00 -2.98
CA VAL A 77 3.23 7.02 -3.08
C VAL A 77 2.13 7.55 -3.99
N PRO A 78 1.35 6.67 -4.66
CA PRO A 78 0.25 7.10 -5.49
C PRO A 78 -0.88 7.64 -4.61
N TRP A 79 -0.97 8.97 -4.49
CA TRP A 79 -1.91 9.68 -3.63
C TRP A 79 -2.59 10.83 -4.38
N PRO A 80 -3.91 11.06 -4.23
CA PRO A 80 -4.86 10.33 -3.37
C PRO A 80 -5.15 8.90 -3.85
N TYR A 81 -5.35 7.99 -2.90
CA TYR A 81 -5.72 6.59 -3.17
C TYR A 81 -7.22 6.41 -2.94
N HIS A 82 -8.00 6.34 -4.01
CA HIS A 82 -9.46 6.19 -3.93
C HIS A 82 -9.86 4.72 -3.95
N VAL A 83 -10.82 4.33 -3.11
CA VAL A 83 -11.36 2.97 -3.04
C VAL A 83 -12.89 3.05 -3.10
N ASP A 84 -13.50 2.24 -3.95
CA ASP A 84 -14.92 1.95 -3.92
C ASP A 84 -15.12 0.46 -3.60
N GLU A 85 -15.84 0.20 -2.51
CA GLU A 85 -16.10 -1.15 -1.99
C GLU A 85 -17.42 -1.74 -2.49
N SER A 86 -18.28 -0.92 -3.09
CA SER A 86 -19.69 -1.26 -3.35
C SER A 86 -19.85 -2.33 -4.44
N GLY A 87 -18.93 -2.34 -5.41
CA GLY A 87 -19.07 -3.15 -6.62
C GLY A 87 -20.19 -2.68 -7.55
N GLU A 88 -20.75 -1.48 -7.40
CA GLU A 88 -21.87 -1.02 -8.24
C GLU A 88 -21.49 -0.87 -9.72
N THR A 89 -20.27 -0.39 -10.02
CA THR A 89 -19.85 -0.12 -11.41
C THR A 89 -19.55 -1.41 -12.21
N PHE A 90 -19.37 -2.53 -11.49
CA PHE A 90 -18.18 -3.33 -11.77
C PHE A 90 -18.29 -4.75 -11.16
N CYS A 91 -19.17 -4.95 -10.19
CA CYS A 91 -19.42 -6.19 -9.43
C CYS A 91 -18.27 -6.64 -8.51
N TRP A 92 -17.19 -5.87 -8.42
CA TRP A 92 -16.13 -6.03 -7.43
C TRP A 92 -15.63 -4.67 -6.92
N PRO A 93 -15.00 -4.63 -5.74
CA PRO A 93 -14.28 -3.44 -5.28
C PRO A 93 -13.19 -3.04 -6.27
N TYR A 94 -12.92 -1.75 -6.34
CA TYR A 94 -11.84 -1.19 -7.17
C TYR A 94 -11.15 -0.02 -6.47
N ALA A 95 -9.94 0.28 -6.94
CA ALA A 95 -9.19 1.43 -6.52
C ALA A 95 -8.72 2.26 -7.73
N ILE A 96 -8.72 3.58 -7.58
CA ILE A 96 -8.14 4.52 -8.55
C ILE A 96 -7.14 5.41 -7.84
N MET A 97 -5.95 5.52 -8.39
CA MET A 97 -4.88 6.34 -7.84
C MET A 97 -4.08 7.00 -8.97
N PRO A 98 -3.45 8.17 -8.74
CA PRO A 98 -2.57 8.79 -9.73
C PRO A 98 -1.48 7.83 -10.20
N ARG A 99 -1.18 7.89 -11.50
CA ARG A 99 -0.06 7.16 -12.06
C ARG A 99 1.23 7.87 -11.68
N LEU A 100 2.09 7.18 -10.92
CA LEU A 100 3.44 7.69 -10.66
C LEU A 100 4.25 7.75 -11.96
N PRO A 101 4.92 8.87 -12.25
CA PRO A 101 5.81 8.96 -13.40
C PRO A 101 7.04 8.08 -13.15
N GLY A 102 7.54 7.44 -14.21
CA GLY A 102 8.77 6.66 -14.14
C GLY A 102 8.82 5.49 -15.09
N ARG A 103 9.93 4.76 -15.03
CA ARG A 103 10.18 3.55 -15.81
C ARG A 103 10.42 2.37 -14.86
N PRO A 104 9.79 1.22 -15.09
CA PRO A 104 10.02 0.05 -14.25
C PRO A 104 11.45 -0.47 -14.45
N LEU A 105 12.19 -0.68 -13.37
CA LEU A 105 13.53 -1.31 -13.42
C LEU A 105 13.48 -2.78 -13.90
N ALA A 106 12.29 -3.38 -13.93
CA ALA A 106 12.05 -4.69 -14.53
C ALA A 106 12.09 -4.68 -16.07
N ASP A 107 12.04 -3.50 -16.71
CA ASP A 107 12.28 -3.37 -18.14
C ASP A 107 13.76 -3.65 -18.44
N LYS A 108 14.04 -4.82 -19.04
CA LYS A 108 15.38 -5.26 -19.39
C LYS A 108 16.08 -4.30 -20.37
N ALA A 109 15.34 -3.70 -21.31
CA ALA A 109 15.91 -2.77 -22.27
C ALA A 109 16.35 -1.48 -21.57
N PHE A 110 15.49 -0.94 -20.69
CA PHE A 110 15.86 0.19 -19.84
C PHE A 110 17.07 -0.14 -18.96
N ARG A 111 17.01 -1.26 -18.22
CA ARG A 111 18.06 -1.65 -17.30
C ARG A 111 19.40 -1.87 -18.01
N GLY A 112 19.38 -2.43 -19.21
CA GLY A 112 20.57 -2.63 -20.04
C GLY A 112 21.18 -1.34 -20.59
N SER A 113 20.41 -0.25 -20.64
CA SER A 113 20.89 1.08 -21.08
C SER A 113 21.56 1.90 -19.97
N LEU A 114 21.53 1.42 -18.72
CA LEU A 114 22.08 2.15 -17.57
C LEU A 114 23.59 1.92 -17.46
N ASP A 115 24.35 3.01 -17.40
CA ASP A 115 25.77 2.96 -17.03
C ASP A 115 25.96 2.72 -15.52
N THR A 116 27.21 2.51 -15.11
CA THR A 116 27.55 2.24 -13.70
C THR A 116 27.21 3.42 -12.77
N ALA A 117 27.30 4.66 -13.24
CA ALA A 117 26.98 5.83 -12.42
C ALA A 117 25.47 5.88 -12.13
N ALA A 118 24.63 5.73 -13.16
CA ALA A 118 23.18 5.65 -13.03
C ALA A 118 22.74 4.48 -12.15
N GLN A 119 23.38 3.31 -12.28
CA GLN A 119 23.11 2.16 -11.42
C GLN A 119 23.39 2.47 -9.94
N ARG A 120 24.49 3.17 -9.64
CA ARG A 120 24.82 3.58 -8.26
C ARG A 120 23.81 4.58 -7.71
N GLU A 121 23.38 5.56 -8.51
CA GLU A 121 22.36 6.53 -8.09
C GLU A 121 21.01 5.85 -7.80
N ILE A 122 20.60 4.90 -8.65
CA ILE A 122 19.40 4.09 -8.41
C ILE A 122 19.53 3.28 -7.12
N ALA A 123 20.67 2.63 -6.90
CA ALA A 123 20.91 1.86 -5.68
C ALA A 123 20.85 2.75 -4.42
N ARG A 124 21.43 3.95 -4.47
CA ARG A 124 21.35 4.95 -3.39
C ARG A 124 19.90 5.38 -3.14
N ALA A 125 19.16 5.71 -4.19
CA ALA A 125 17.76 6.13 -4.09
C ALA A 125 16.86 5.02 -3.51
N LEU A 126 17.07 3.77 -3.90
CA LEU A 126 16.38 2.61 -3.32
C LEU A 126 16.71 2.43 -1.84
N GLY A 127 17.99 2.57 -1.47
CA GLY A 127 18.44 2.49 -0.07
C GLY A 127 17.80 3.57 0.79
N GLN A 128 17.78 4.83 0.31
CA GLN A 128 17.15 5.93 1.01
C GLN A 128 15.64 5.73 1.14
N THR A 129 14.97 5.32 0.05
CA THR A 129 13.53 5.04 0.07
C THR A 129 13.19 3.93 1.07
N LEU A 130 14.01 2.87 1.12
CA LEU A 130 13.83 1.79 2.09
C LEU A 130 14.01 2.27 3.53
N ALA A 131 15.02 3.11 3.79
CA ALA A 131 15.23 3.70 5.11
C ALA A 131 14.03 4.58 5.53
N ASP A 132 13.53 5.42 4.64
CA ASP A 132 12.36 6.27 4.87
C ASP A 132 11.09 5.43 5.14
N LEU A 133 10.89 4.35 4.37
CA LEU A 133 9.81 3.38 4.59
C LEU A 133 9.91 2.72 5.97
N GLN A 134 11.12 2.29 6.37
CA GLN A 134 11.35 1.60 7.64
C GLN A 134 11.31 2.53 8.84
N ALA A 135 11.53 3.84 8.64
CA ALA A 135 11.36 4.86 9.66
C ALA A 135 9.88 5.11 9.98
N LEU A 136 8.93 4.65 9.15
CA LEU A 136 7.51 4.69 9.46
C LEU A 136 7.19 3.72 10.61
N GLY A 137 7.33 4.24 11.84
CA GLY A 137 6.93 3.58 13.07
C GLY A 137 5.45 3.79 13.39
N GLY A 138 4.91 2.90 14.22
CA GLY A 138 3.61 3.06 14.87
C GLY A 138 3.77 3.03 16.39
N PRO A 139 2.77 3.50 17.15
CA PRO A 139 2.80 3.45 18.62
C PRO A 139 2.80 2.02 19.15
N VAL A 140 2.35 1.05 18.35
CA VAL A 140 2.23 -0.37 18.69
C VAL A 140 2.61 -1.22 17.48
N PRO A 141 3.31 -2.35 17.66
CA PRO A 141 3.45 -3.36 16.61
C PRO A 141 2.10 -4.06 16.38
N GLY A 142 1.75 -4.34 15.13
CA GLY A 142 0.45 -4.94 14.86
C GLY A 142 0.12 -5.18 13.38
N ALA A 143 -1.15 -5.48 13.16
CA ALA A 143 -1.76 -5.79 11.87
C ALA A 143 -2.80 -4.74 11.50
N TYR A 144 -2.96 -4.41 10.22
CA TYR A 144 -4.17 -3.72 9.80
C TYR A 144 -5.38 -4.62 10.02
N ASP A 145 -6.38 -4.11 10.75
CA ASP A 145 -7.67 -4.75 10.95
C ASP A 145 -8.72 -4.00 10.11
N PRO A 146 -9.36 -4.66 9.13
CA PRO A 146 -10.35 -4.02 8.27
C PRO A 146 -11.65 -3.62 8.98
N ALA A 147 -11.99 -4.23 10.12
CA ALA A 147 -13.20 -3.89 10.87
C ALA A 147 -13.08 -2.52 11.55
N ILE A 148 -11.91 -2.24 12.13
CA ILE A 148 -11.63 -0.97 12.82
C ILE A 148 -10.81 0.02 11.98
N ARG A 149 -10.38 -0.40 10.78
CA ARG A 149 -9.58 0.35 9.79
C ARG A 149 -8.33 1.00 10.39
N ARG A 150 -7.65 0.27 11.28
CA ARG A 150 -6.46 0.73 12.02
C ARG A 150 -5.52 -0.44 12.30
N ILE A 151 -4.32 -0.12 12.76
CA ILE A 151 -3.42 -1.12 13.31
C ILE A 151 -3.98 -1.63 14.65
N GLN A 152 -4.28 -2.92 14.72
CA GLN A 152 -4.59 -3.61 15.96
C GLN A 152 -3.31 -4.18 16.57
N PRO A 153 -3.02 -3.90 17.85
CA PRO A 153 -1.91 -4.53 18.57
C PRO A 153 -2.07 -6.06 18.55
N GLY A 154 -1.00 -6.77 18.20
CA GLY A 154 -1.02 -8.22 18.25
C GLY A 154 0.09 -8.85 17.40
N CYS A 155 0.61 -9.97 17.90
CA CYS A 155 1.55 -10.78 17.14
C CYS A 155 0.78 -11.60 16.11
N ARG A 156 0.97 -11.36 14.81
CA ARG A 156 0.37 -12.13 13.67
C ARG A 156 0.84 -13.60 13.59
N TYR A 157 1.21 -14.24 14.71
CA TYR A 157 1.65 -15.65 14.75
C TYR A 157 0.65 -16.61 15.40
N ALA A 158 -0.60 -16.22 15.64
CA ALA A 158 -1.66 -17.17 15.96
C ALA A 158 -2.40 -17.61 14.68
N ARG A 159 -1.68 -18.12 13.67
CA ARG A 159 -2.27 -18.72 12.47
C ARG A 159 -2.62 -20.20 12.69
N THR A 160 -3.24 -20.49 13.82
CA THR A 160 -3.96 -21.73 14.14
C THR A 160 -4.94 -21.33 15.24
N GLY A 161 -6.22 -21.71 15.17
CA GLY A 161 -7.28 -21.26 16.08
C GLY A 161 -7.08 -21.63 17.56
N ARG A 162 -6.10 -21.01 18.21
CA ARG A 162 -5.90 -20.98 19.65
C ARG A 162 -5.67 -19.52 20.01
N THR A 163 -6.60 -18.99 20.79
CA THR A 163 -6.48 -17.73 21.50
C THR A 163 -5.30 -17.83 22.48
N SER A 164 -4.11 -17.53 22.01
CA SER A 164 -2.97 -17.27 22.87
C SER A 164 -2.95 -15.75 23.10
N THR A 165 -3.53 -15.31 24.21
CA THR A 165 -3.41 -13.93 24.67
C THR A 165 -1.93 -13.60 24.86
N CYS A 166 -1.40 -12.72 24.02
CA CYS A 166 -0.07 -12.15 24.22
C CYS A 166 -0.19 -11.03 25.26
N SER A 167 -0.26 -11.43 26.53
CA SER A 167 -0.30 -10.52 27.68
C SER A 167 0.95 -10.76 28.54
N SER A 168 2.09 -10.22 28.12
CA SER A 168 3.23 -9.92 29.01
C SER A 168 4.43 -9.34 28.26
N LEU A 169 4.32 -8.14 27.70
CA LEU A 169 5.51 -7.33 27.39
C LEU A 169 5.33 -5.85 27.79
N ALA A 170 4.46 -5.58 28.76
CA ALA A 170 4.35 -4.27 29.39
C ALA A 170 4.82 -4.37 30.84
N GLY A 171 6.06 -3.96 31.08
CA GLY A 171 6.49 -3.39 32.36
C GLY A 171 7.00 -4.35 33.45
N GLU A 172 8.28 -4.69 33.39
CA GLU A 172 9.09 -4.74 34.62
C GLU A 172 10.25 -3.77 34.44
N GLY A 173 9.98 -2.51 34.81
CA GLY A 173 11.01 -1.50 35.00
C GLY A 173 11.85 -1.88 36.22
N ALA A 174 13.15 -1.77 36.04
CA ALA A 174 14.17 -1.94 37.06
C ALA A 174 13.88 -1.11 38.31
N SER A 175 13.93 -1.75 39.48
CA SER A 175 14.32 -1.10 40.73
C SER A 175 15.53 -1.85 41.30
N SER A 176 16.65 -1.14 41.21
CA SER A 176 17.99 -1.42 41.68
C SER A 176 18.09 -1.79 43.17
N SER A 177 18.97 -2.75 43.43
CA SER A 177 19.75 -3.07 44.64
C SER A 177 19.68 -2.16 45.87
N ALA A 178 19.48 -2.78 47.04
CA ALA A 178 20.18 -2.42 48.28
C ALA A 178 20.45 -3.71 49.09
N GLY A 179 21.73 -4.04 49.25
CA GLY A 179 22.19 -5.12 50.12
C GLY A 179 22.08 -4.75 51.61
N PRO A 180 22.20 -5.74 52.50
CA PRO A 180 21.84 -5.60 53.91
C PRO A 180 23.00 -5.06 54.75
N ASP A 181 22.73 -4.21 55.74
CA ASP A 181 23.55 -4.19 56.94
C ASP A 181 22.86 -3.53 58.15
N HIS A 182 23.27 -3.99 59.34
CA HIS A 182 22.88 -3.62 60.71
C HIS A 182 21.58 -4.22 61.28
N ARG A 183 21.70 -5.17 62.22
CA ARG A 183 21.87 -4.96 63.68
C ARG A 183 21.66 -6.26 64.45
N GLY A 184 22.39 -6.41 65.56
CA GLY A 184 21.96 -7.21 66.72
C GLY A 184 22.87 -8.37 67.07
#